data_AF-A0A2S6NF11-F1
#
_entry.id   AF-A0A2S6NF11-F1
#
_cell.length_a   1.000
_cell.length_b   1.000
_cell.length_c   1.000
_cell.angle_alpha   90.00
_cell.angle_beta   90.00
_cell.angle_gamma   90.00
#
_symmetry.space_group_name_H-M   'P 1'
#
loop_
_entity.id
_entity.type
_entity.pdbx_description
1 polymer ?
#
loop_
_entity_poly.entity_id
_entity_poly.type
_entity_poly.pdbx_seq_one_letter_code
_entity_poly.pdbx_strand_id
1 'polypeptide(L)'
;MIDSTYTADIAGAIALDPSIAANITAGLDGKMDPATQAYAAAYELRQDALLLQKNGISNPTTLDTRTLYQFGQQGGLAVAQASDSENLSSLLSLTPSQLAANGISLNTTVGQWRQTITSKLGSSASQVVLAQK
;
A
#
# COMPACT_ATOMS: atom_id res chain seq x y z
N MET A 1 -6.46 6.86 2.92
CA MET A 1 -5.55 7.21 4.01
C MET A 1 -6.34 7.85 5.14
N ILE A 2 -6.12 7.47 6.40
CA ILE A 2 -6.75 8.15 7.55
C ILE A 2 -5.97 9.43 7.90
N ASP A 3 -6.60 10.35 8.61
CA ASP A 3 -6.06 11.69 8.91
C ASP A 3 -4.68 11.71 9.58
N SER A 4 -4.45 10.77 10.51
CA SER A 4 -3.16 10.64 11.20
C SER A 4 -2.05 10.19 10.27
N THR A 5 -2.34 9.27 9.36
CA THR A 5 -1.39 8.77 8.34
C THR A 5 -1.03 9.88 7.36
N TYR A 6 -2.02 10.64 6.87
CA TYR A 6 -1.78 11.77 5.98
C TYR A 6 -0.80 12.80 6.54
N THR A 7 -0.99 13.20 7.80
CA THR A 7 -0.14 14.23 8.42
C THR A 7 1.27 13.71 8.63
N ALA A 8 1.42 12.46 9.05
CA ALA A 8 2.72 11.81 9.22
C ALA A 8 3.46 11.65 7.88
N ASP A 9 2.76 11.28 6.82
CA ASP A 9 3.36 11.05 5.51
C ASP A 9 3.81 12.35 4.84
N ILE A 10 3.05 13.45 4.98
CA ILE A 10 3.50 14.77 4.53
C ILE A 10 4.76 15.21 5.28
N ALA A 11 4.79 15.06 6.61
CA ALA A 11 5.97 15.41 7.40
C ALA A 11 7.19 14.57 6.99
N GLY A 12 6.99 13.28 6.74
CA GLY A 12 8.02 12.39 6.24
C GLY A 12 8.49 12.75 4.82
N ALA A 13 7.57 13.11 3.93
CA ALA A 13 7.88 13.55 2.57
C ALA A 13 8.75 14.82 2.59
N ILE A 14 8.39 15.82 3.39
CA ILE A 14 9.17 17.06 3.58
C ILE A 14 10.54 16.75 4.20
N ALA A 15 10.63 15.80 5.14
CA ALA A 15 11.90 15.42 5.73
C ALA A 15 12.85 14.75 4.71
N LEU A 16 12.31 14.01 3.73
CA LEU A 16 13.08 13.41 2.65
C LEU A 16 13.48 14.43 1.57
N ASP A 17 12.59 15.35 1.22
CA ASP A 17 12.84 16.42 0.27
C ASP A 17 12.26 17.75 0.79
N PRO A 18 13.06 18.55 1.51
CA PRO A 18 12.60 19.82 2.08
C PRO A 18 12.10 20.83 1.05
N SER A 19 12.45 20.67 -0.24
CA SER A 19 12.06 21.60 -1.29
C SER A 19 10.56 21.54 -1.61
N ILE A 20 9.90 20.41 -1.31
CA ILE A 20 8.46 20.25 -1.58
C ILE A 20 7.58 21.04 -0.61
N ALA A 21 8.13 21.49 0.53
CA ALA A 21 7.36 22.16 1.58
C ALA A 21 6.58 23.38 1.06
N ALA A 22 7.15 24.12 0.11
CA ALA A 22 6.50 25.26 -0.52
C ALA A 22 5.27 24.90 -1.38
N ASN A 23 5.12 23.62 -1.74
CA ASN A 23 4.04 23.10 -2.57
C ASN A 23 2.96 22.34 -1.76
N ILE A 24 3.09 22.26 -0.44
CA ILE A 24 2.15 21.57 0.43
C ILE A 24 1.05 22.54 0.86
N THR A 25 -0.20 22.23 0.50
CA THR A 25 -1.35 22.92 1.06
C THR A 25 -1.66 22.32 2.44
N ALA A 26 -1.85 23.17 3.45
CA ALA A 26 -2.07 22.71 4.82
C ALA A 26 -3.55 22.42 5.12
N GLY A 27 -3.81 21.69 6.21
CA GLY A 27 -5.15 21.50 6.75
C GLY A 27 -6.09 20.66 5.86
N LEU A 28 -7.39 20.94 5.93
CA LEU A 28 -8.41 20.23 5.17
C LEU A 28 -8.26 20.45 3.65
N ASP A 29 -7.88 21.66 3.25
CA ASP A 29 -7.68 21.99 1.84
C ASP A 29 -6.56 21.15 1.22
N GLY A 30 -5.47 20.93 1.96
CA GLY A 30 -4.41 20.00 1.57
C GLY A 30 -4.88 18.56 1.36
N LYS A 31 -5.79 18.09 2.21
CA LYS A 31 -6.34 16.74 2.06
C LYS A 31 -7.21 16.60 0.82
N MET A 32 -7.79 17.70 0.34
CA MET A 32 -8.59 17.73 -0.89
C MET A 32 -7.77 18.10 -2.11
N ASP A 33 -6.54 18.60 -1.92
CA ASP A 33 -5.60 18.96 -2.97
C ASP A 33 -4.89 17.70 -3.54
N PRO A 34 -5.08 17.37 -4.83
CA PRO A 34 -4.48 16.18 -5.43
C PRO A 34 -2.95 16.18 -5.40
N ALA A 35 -2.31 17.36 -5.52
CA ALA A 35 -0.86 17.45 -5.52
C ALA A 35 -0.29 17.12 -4.14
N THR A 36 -0.89 17.66 -3.09
CA THR A 36 -0.51 17.38 -1.70
C THR A 36 -0.76 15.91 -1.36
N GLN A 37 -1.90 15.34 -1.77
CA GLN A 37 -2.18 13.90 -1.62
C GLN A 37 -1.16 13.02 -2.34
N ALA A 38 -0.68 13.43 -3.51
CA ALA A 38 0.34 12.70 -4.25
C ALA A 38 1.67 12.61 -3.48
N TYR A 39 2.09 13.67 -2.78
CA TYR A 39 3.29 13.62 -1.94
C TYR A 39 3.14 12.66 -0.76
N ALA A 40 1.99 12.71 -0.06
CA ALA A 40 1.71 11.76 1.03
C ALA A 40 1.72 10.31 0.52
N ALA A 41 0.98 10.03 -0.55
CA ALA A 41 0.90 8.69 -1.12
C ALA A 41 2.24 8.18 -1.66
N ALA A 42 3.06 9.04 -2.28
CA ALA A 42 4.39 8.67 -2.73
C ALA A 42 5.32 8.31 -1.56
N TYR A 43 5.20 9.02 -0.44
CA TYR A 43 5.92 8.68 0.78
C TYR A 43 5.46 7.34 1.36
N GLU A 44 4.15 7.12 1.50
CA GLU A 44 3.58 5.85 1.98
C GLU A 44 4.06 4.66 1.13
N LEU A 45 3.94 4.76 -0.21
CA LEU A 45 4.42 3.74 -1.14
C LEU A 45 5.90 3.43 -0.97
N ARG A 46 6.73 4.44 -0.73
CA ARG A 46 8.17 4.26 -0.45
C ARG A 46 8.39 3.53 0.87
N GLN A 47 7.68 3.88 1.93
CA GLN A 47 7.84 3.21 3.23
C GLN A 47 7.40 1.74 3.16
N ASP A 48 6.29 1.48 2.48
CA ASP A 48 5.80 0.12 2.21
C ASP A 48 6.83 -0.69 1.41
N ALA A 49 7.41 -0.10 0.35
CA ALA A 49 8.45 -0.76 -0.42
C ALA A 49 9.72 -1.04 0.41
N LEU A 50 10.17 -0.10 1.24
CA LEU A 50 11.30 -0.31 2.15
C LEU A 50 11.04 -1.44 3.15
N LEU A 51 9.82 -1.51 3.68
CA LEU A 51 9.42 -2.61 4.56
C LEU A 51 9.43 -3.95 3.83
N LEU A 52 8.91 -4.02 2.60
CA LEU A 52 8.92 -5.23 1.78
C LEU A 52 10.35 -5.68 1.45
N GLN A 53 11.25 -4.74 1.10
CA GLN A 53 12.67 -5.00 0.88
C GLN A 53 13.36 -5.56 2.13
N LYS A 54 13.10 -4.96 3.29
CA LYS A 54 13.61 -5.47 4.57
C LYS A 54 13.14 -6.91 4.87
N ASN A 55 12.02 -7.33 4.29
CA ASN A 55 11.45 -8.66 4.43
C ASN A 55 11.67 -9.55 3.18
N GLY A 56 12.69 -9.24 2.37
CA GLY A 56 13.18 -10.13 1.31
C GLY A 56 12.58 -9.91 -0.08
N ILE A 57 11.64 -8.98 -0.26
CA ILE A 57 11.08 -8.66 -1.58
C ILE A 57 11.95 -7.56 -2.22
N SER A 58 12.85 -7.95 -3.12
CA SER A 58 13.95 -7.08 -3.58
C SER A 58 13.49 -5.89 -4.43
N ASN A 59 12.52 -6.07 -5.31
CA ASN A 59 11.98 -5.01 -6.17
C ASN A 59 10.46 -4.93 -6.01
N PRO A 60 9.96 -4.39 -4.88
CA PRO A 60 8.54 -4.33 -4.62
C PRO A 60 7.82 -3.56 -5.72
N THR A 61 6.76 -4.17 -6.23
CA THR A 61 5.87 -3.57 -7.22
C THR A 61 4.73 -2.79 -6.54
N THR A 62 3.97 -2.04 -7.32
CA THR A 62 2.76 -1.37 -6.81
C THR A 62 1.73 -2.38 -6.29
N LEU A 63 1.66 -3.58 -6.89
CA LEU A 63 0.81 -4.65 -6.37
C LEU A 63 1.28 -5.16 -5.00
N ASP A 64 2.60 -5.23 -4.79
CA ASP A 64 3.17 -5.67 -3.51
C ASP A 64 2.90 -4.64 -2.40
N THR A 65 3.15 -3.35 -2.64
CA THR A 65 2.83 -2.31 -1.65
C THR A 65 1.33 -2.22 -1.38
N ARG A 66 0.49 -2.55 -2.38
CA ARG A 66 -0.97 -2.58 -2.20
C ARG A 66 -1.41 -3.60 -1.15
N THR A 67 -0.65 -4.66 -0.88
CA THR A 67 -0.99 -5.60 0.20
C THR A 67 -0.92 -4.92 1.57
N LEU A 68 0.10 -4.08 1.81
CA LEU A 68 0.31 -3.34 3.05
C LEU A 68 -0.75 -2.27 3.24
N TYR A 69 -1.06 -1.50 2.19
CA TYR A 69 -2.14 -0.53 2.22
C TYR A 69 -3.51 -1.19 2.53
N GLN A 70 -3.78 -2.36 1.95
CA GLN A 70 -5.10 -3.00 2.09
C GLN A 70 -5.27 -3.78 3.40
N PHE A 71 -4.20 -4.44 3.87
CA PHE A 71 -4.26 -5.41 4.96
C PHE A 71 -3.43 -5.01 6.19
N GLY A 72 -2.83 -3.82 6.17
CA GLY A 72 -1.89 -3.37 7.18
C GLY A 72 -0.57 -4.14 7.13
N GLN A 73 0.33 -3.79 8.05
CA GLN A 73 1.71 -4.29 8.03
C GLN A 73 1.84 -5.82 8.13
N GLN A 74 1.22 -6.44 9.14
CA GLN A 74 1.36 -7.89 9.35
C GLN A 74 0.66 -8.71 8.25
N GLY A 75 -0.61 -8.41 7.98
CA GLY A 75 -1.38 -9.12 6.96
C GLY A 75 -0.84 -8.85 5.56
N GLY A 76 -0.43 -7.62 5.26
CA GLY A 76 0.14 -7.24 3.97
C GLY A 76 1.46 -7.95 3.67
N LEU A 77 2.37 -8.06 4.65
CA LEU A 77 3.61 -8.85 4.49
C LEU A 77 3.30 -10.32 4.19
N ALA A 78 2.39 -10.92 4.96
CA ALA A 78 2.00 -12.31 4.75
C ALA A 78 1.42 -12.53 3.35
N VAL A 79 0.52 -11.65 2.88
CA VAL A 79 -0.07 -11.73 1.54
C VAL A 79 0.95 -11.46 0.44
N ALA A 80 1.90 -10.54 0.63
CA ALA A 80 2.94 -10.26 -0.36
C ALA A 80 3.86 -11.47 -0.59
N GLN A 81 4.16 -12.24 0.46
CA GLN A 81 5.02 -13.42 0.40
C GLN A 81 4.29 -14.72 0.03
N ALA A 82 2.97 -14.74 0.16
CA ALA A 82 2.17 -15.94 -0.09
C ALA A 82 2.10 -16.33 -1.57
N SER A 83 1.91 -17.63 -1.79
CA SER A 83 1.60 -18.23 -3.09
C SER A 83 0.17 -17.92 -3.53
N ASP A 84 -0.08 -17.95 -4.83
CA ASP A 84 -1.40 -17.62 -5.40
C ASP A 84 -2.53 -18.58 -4.98
N SER A 85 -2.18 -19.80 -4.57
CA SER A 85 -3.13 -20.83 -4.12
C SER A 85 -3.57 -20.70 -2.67
N GLU A 86 -2.86 -19.92 -1.86
CA GLU A 86 -3.22 -19.74 -0.45
C GLU A 86 -4.50 -18.92 -0.29
N ASN A 87 -5.30 -19.23 0.72
CA ASN A 87 -6.51 -18.48 1.03
C ASN A 87 -6.16 -17.21 1.82
N LEU A 88 -6.78 -16.08 1.48
CA LEU A 88 -6.61 -14.85 2.25
C LEU A 88 -7.11 -14.98 3.69
N SER A 89 -8.17 -15.76 3.92
CA SER A 89 -8.74 -15.99 5.25
C SER A 89 -7.79 -16.67 6.24
N SER A 90 -6.82 -17.45 5.74
CA SER A 90 -5.78 -18.06 6.60
C SER A 90 -4.61 -17.13 6.90
N LEU A 91 -4.42 -16.09 6.09
CA LEU A 91 -3.32 -15.13 6.22
C LEU A 91 -3.73 -13.88 7.00
N LEU A 92 -5.01 -13.52 6.91
CA LEU A 92 -5.58 -12.32 7.50
C LEU A 92 -6.35 -12.72 8.75
N SER A 93 -5.88 -12.33 9.93
CA SER A 93 -6.59 -12.55 11.21
C SER A 93 -7.83 -11.66 11.34
N LEU A 94 -8.73 -11.76 10.36
CA LEU A 94 -9.95 -10.97 10.20
C LEU A 94 -11.18 -11.86 10.38
N THR A 95 -12.23 -11.28 10.94
CA THR A 95 -13.53 -11.95 11.01
C THR A 95 -14.14 -12.11 9.61
N PRO A 96 -15.10 -13.04 9.41
CA PRO A 96 -15.80 -13.17 8.15
C PRO A 96 -16.46 -11.86 7.68
N SER A 97 -16.98 -11.03 8.59
CA SER A 97 -17.56 -9.73 8.26
C SER A 97 -16.51 -8.70 7.81
N GLN A 98 -15.33 -8.71 8.42
CA GLN A 98 -14.20 -7.86 8.00
C GLN A 98 -13.66 -8.28 6.63
N LEU A 99 -13.58 -9.58 6.35
CA LEU A 99 -13.21 -10.09 5.02
C LEU A 99 -14.23 -9.66 3.97
N ALA A 100 -15.53 -9.84 4.25
CA ALA A 100 -16.60 -9.46 3.34
C ALA A 100 -16.61 -7.95 3.05
N ALA A 101 -16.34 -7.10 4.04
CA ALA A 101 -16.21 -5.66 3.87
C ALA A 101 -15.07 -5.25 2.90
N ASN A 102 -14.09 -6.14 2.70
CA ASN A 102 -12.99 -5.96 1.75
C ASN A 102 -13.24 -6.72 0.42
N GLY A 103 -14.45 -7.23 0.20
CA GLY A 103 -14.79 -8.02 -0.99
C GLY A 103 -14.13 -9.40 -1.03
N ILE A 104 -13.74 -9.94 0.13
CA ILE A 104 -13.02 -11.21 0.27
C ILE A 104 -13.97 -12.23 0.91
N SER A 105 -14.13 -13.38 0.26
CA SER A 105 -14.80 -14.55 0.84
C SER A 105 -13.80 -15.46 1.56
N LEU A 106 -14.30 -16.41 2.36
CA LEU A 106 -13.44 -17.37 3.06
C LEU A 106 -12.57 -18.23 2.13
N ASN A 107 -12.96 -18.37 0.87
CA ASN A 107 -12.28 -19.18 -0.13
C ASN A 107 -11.57 -18.32 -1.20
N THR A 108 -11.49 -17.00 -1.01
CA THR A 108 -10.77 -16.14 -1.96
C THR A 108 -9.28 -16.39 -1.80
N THR A 109 -8.64 -16.80 -2.89
CA THR A 109 -7.19 -17.02 -2.88
C THR A 109 -6.42 -15.73 -3.09
N VAL A 110 -5.14 -15.73 -2.71
CA VAL A 110 -4.20 -14.62 -2.97
C VAL A 110 -4.14 -14.32 -4.47
N GLY A 111 -4.10 -15.34 -5.33
CA GLY A 111 -4.07 -15.17 -6.79
C GLY A 111 -5.33 -14.50 -7.35
N GLN A 112 -6.52 -14.88 -6.84
CA GLN A 112 -7.78 -14.24 -7.23
C GLN A 112 -7.82 -12.76 -6.83
N TRP A 113 -7.33 -12.45 -5.63
CA TRP A 113 -7.21 -11.07 -5.17
C TRP A 113 -6.18 -10.29 -6.01
N ARG A 114 -4.99 -10.83 -6.24
CA ARG A 114 -3.94 -10.21 -7.08
C ARG A 114 -4.49 -9.90 -8.46
N GLN A 115 -5.18 -10.85 -9.10
CA GLN A 115 -5.78 -10.64 -10.41
C GLN A 115 -6.83 -9.51 -10.39
N THR A 116 -7.67 -9.47 -9.35
CA THR A 116 -8.66 -8.39 -9.18
C THR A 116 -8.00 -7.02 -9.05
N ILE A 117 -6.93 -6.93 -8.26
CA ILE A 117 -6.21 -5.67 -8.04
C ILE A 117 -5.39 -5.28 -9.27
N THR A 118 -4.70 -6.21 -9.92
CA THR A 118 -4.00 -5.96 -11.19
C THR A 118 -4.95 -5.42 -12.25
N SER A 119 -6.17 -5.94 -12.33
CA SER A 119 -7.19 -5.44 -13.27
C SER A 119 -7.59 -3.98 -12.98
N LYS A 120 -7.54 -3.55 -11.71
CA LYS A 120 -7.82 -2.16 -11.30
C LYS A 120 -6.63 -1.24 -11.51
N LEU A 121 -5.42 -1.71 -11.27
CA LEU A 121 -4.18 -0.94 -11.40
C LEU A 121 -3.66 -0.86 -12.85
N GLY A 122 -4.06 -1.80 -13.71
CA GLY A 122 -3.55 -1.90 -15.07
C GLY A 122 -2.05 -2.16 -15.12
N SER A 123 -1.37 -1.52 -16.06
CA SER A 123 0.09 -1.67 -16.25
C SER A 123 0.92 -1.24 -15.04
N SER A 124 0.38 -0.39 -14.18
CA SER A 124 1.09 0.07 -12.97
C SER A 124 1.24 -1.03 -11.92
N ALA A 125 0.45 -2.10 -11.98
CA ALA A 125 0.51 -3.20 -11.00
C ALA A 125 1.92 -3.78 -10.86
N SER A 126 2.62 -3.97 -11.98
CA SER A 126 3.98 -4.53 -12.03
C SER A 126 5.08 -3.46 -12.00
N GLN A 127 4.73 -2.17 -11.89
CA GLN A 127 5.72 -1.11 -11.80
C GLN A 127 6.45 -1.23 -10.47
N VAL A 128 7.78 -1.36 -10.54
CA VAL A 128 8.66 -1.34 -9.38
C VAL A 128 8.58 0.04 -8.73
N VAL A 129 8.24 0.09 -7.45
CA VAL A 129 8.12 1.31 -6.65
C VAL A 129 9.50 1.78 -6.20
N LEU A 130 10.33 0.84 -5.73
CA LEU A 130 11.68 1.10 -5.28
C LEU A 130 12.58 -0.07 -5.71
N ALA A 131 13.48 0.19 -6.66
CA ALA A 131 14.49 -0.77 -7.05
C ALA A 131 15.58 -0.86 -5.97
N GLN A 132 16.15 -2.05 -5.76
CA GLN A 132 17.41 -2.15 -5.02
C GLN A 132 18.50 -1.36 -5.75
N LYS A 133 19.36 -0.70 -4.97
CA LYS A 133 20.55 0.00 -5.49
C LYS A 133 21.67 -1.00 -5.80
#